data_AF-A0A847VJE9-F1
#
_entry.id   AF-A0A847VJE9-F1
#
_cell.length_a   1.000
_cell.length_b   1.000
_cell.length_c   1.000
_cell.angle_alpha   90.00
_cell.angle_beta   90.00
_cell.angle_gamma   90.00
#
_symmetry.space_group_name_H-M   'P 1'
#
loop_
_entity.id
_entity.type
_entity.pdbx_description
1 polymer ?
#
loop_
_entity_poly.entity_id
_entity_poly.type
_entity_poly.pdbx_seq_one_letter_code
_entity_poly.pdbx_strand_id
1 'polypeptide(L)' 'FEPAPQILKNVRYDPAHPITQARVAAVVEDAKALIGARGRLLVRASGTEPVIRVMGEGDDAAVVEQAVDAVCEALRKVG' A
#
# COMPACT_ATOMS: atom_id res chain seq x y z
N PHE A 1 15.41 17.57 12.97
CA PHE A 1 14.86 16.77 11.87
C PHE A 1 13.46 16.38 12.26
N GLU A 2 12.46 16.73 11.45
CA GLU A 2 11.09 16.25 11.65
C GLU A 2 10.91 14.97 10.84
N PRO A 3 10.32 13.91 11.41
CA PRO A 3 10.05 12.70 10.66
C PRO A 3 9.03 12.99 9.55
N ALA A 4 9.28 12.46 8.36
CA ALA A 4 8.34 12.57 7.25
C ALA A 4 7.00 11.90 7.61
N PRO A 5 5.86 12.43 7.13
CA PRO A 5 4.58 11.76 7.22
C PRO A 5 4.66 10.30 6.80
N GLN A 6 4.04 9.43 7.60
CA GLN A 6 3.94 8.00 7.33
C GLN A 6 2.51 7.54 7.61
N ILE A 7 1.96 6.76 6.68
CA ILE A 7 0.61 6.20 6.75
C ILE A 7 0.73 4.69 6.61
N LEU A 8 0.05 3.96 7.51
CA LEU A 8 -0.03 2.51 7.52
C LEU A 8 -1.50 2.08 7.54
N LYS A 9 -1.92 1.31 6.53
CA LYS A 9 -3.27 0.73 6.44
C LYS A 9 -3.19 -0.79 6.27
N ASN A 10 -4.18 -1.47 6.85
CA ASN A 10 -4.31 -2.93 6.76
C ASN A 10 -5.54 -3.27 5.91
N VAL A 11 -5.38 -4.21 4.98
CA VAL A 11 -6.46 -4.78 4.17
C VAL A 11 -6.59 -6.25 4.51
N ARG A 12 -7.73 -6.68 5.05
CA ARG A 12 -8.04 -8.10 5.25
C ARG A 12 -8.31 -8.75 3.90
N TYR A 13 -7.91 -10.01 3.74
CA TYR A 13 -8.23 -10.83 2.57
C TYR A 13 -8.69 -12.22 3.02
N ASP A 14 -9.42 -12.93 2.17
CA ASP A 14 -9.78 -14.33 2.42
C ASP A 14 -8.57 -15.24 2.15
N PRO A 15 -8.06 -16.02 3.14
CA PRO A 15 -6.98 -16.99 2.93
C PRO A 15 -7.26 -18.02 1.84
N ALA A 16 -8.53 -18.33 1.55
CA ALA A 16 -8.89 -19.22 0.45
C ALA A 16 -8.65 -18.57 -0.93
N HIS A 17 -8.57 -17.24 -0.99
CA HIS A 17 -8.39 -16.45 -2.20
C HIS A 17 -7.23 -15.46 -2.03
N PRO A 18 -5.98 -15.94 -1.93
CA PRO A 18 -4.83 -15.09 -1.66
C PRO A 18 -4.63 -14.05 -2.77
N ILE A 19 -4.36 -12.81 -2.37
CA ILE A 19 -4.03 -11.73 -3.30
C ILE A 19 -2.62 -11.98 -3.86
N THR A 20 -2.49 -11.98 -5.18
CA THR A 20 -1.19 -12.09 -5.86
C THR A 20 -0.69 -10.70 -6.29
N GLN A 21 0.62 -10.50 -6.25
CA GLN A 21 1.23 -9.22 -6.66
C GLN A 21 0.85 -8.83 -8.09
N ALA A 22 0.75 -9.80 -9.00
CA ALA A 22 0.38 -9.54 -10.39
C ALA A 22 -0.97 -8.82 -10.55
N ARG A 23 -1.95 -9.07 -9.66
CA ARG A 23 -3.28 -8.46 -9.74
C ARG A 23 -3.30 -6.97 -9.37
N VAL A 24 -2.29 -6.51 -8.62
CA VAL A 24 -2.21 -5.12 -8.13
C VAL A 24 -0.93 -4.40 -8.55
N ALA A 25 -0.07 -5.05 -9.34
CA ALA A 25 1.26 -4.54 -9.69
C ALA A 25 1.22 -3.15 -10.33
N ALA A 26 0.34 -2.94 -11.31
CA ALA A 26 0.20 -1.65 -11.98
C ALA A 26 -0.14 -0.51 -10.99
N VAL A 27 -1.13 -0.73 -10.13
CA VAL A 27 -1.55 0.27 -9.13
C VAL A 27 -0.44 0.53 -8.11
N VAL A 28 0.33 -0.49 -7.72
CA VAL A 28 1.49 -0.33 -6.82
C VAL A 28 2.59 0.50 -7.47
N GLU A 29 2.87 0.29 -8.76
CA GLU A 29 3.88 1.08 -9.48
C GLU A 29 3.42 2.54 -9.69
N ASP A 30 2.15 2.75 -10.04
CA ASP A 30 1.56 4.10 -10.14
C ASP A 30 1.63 4.84 -8.79
N ALA A 31 1.30 4.15 -7.69
CA ALA A 31 1.39 4.70 -6.34
C ALA A 31 2.82 5.04 -5.92
N LYS A 32 3.81 4.21 -6.29
CA LYS A 32 5.24 4.52 -6.09
C LYS A 32 5.66 5.74 -6.89
N ALA A 33 5.23 5.84 -8.15
CA ALA A 33 5.53 6.97 -9.01
C ALA A 33 4.92 8.27 -8.46
N LEU A 34 3.70 8.21 -7.92
CA LEU A 34 3.02 9.34 -7.28
C LEU A 34 3.77 9.84 -6.03
N ILE A 35 4.24 8.93 -5.18
CA ILE A 35 5.07 9.26 -4.01
C ILE A 35 6.44 9.83 -4.42
N GLY A 36 6.98 9.36 -5.55
CA GLY A 36 8.23 9.84 -6.11
C GLY A 36 9.47 9.39 -5.34
N ALA A 37 10.64 9.87 -5.80
CA ALA A 37 11.95 9.37 -5.35
C ALA A 37 12.30 9.66 -3.88
N ARG A 38 11.59 10.61 -3.23
CA ARG A 38 11.85 10.99 -1.83
C ARG A 38 10.94 10.29 -0.83
N GLY A 39 10.00 9.48 -1.29
CA GLY A 39 9.16 8.67 -0.42
C GLY A 39 9.30 7.17 -0.69
N ARG A 40 8.55 6.37 0.05
CA ARG A 40 8.56 4.90 -0.06
C ARG A 40 7.15 4.35 0.04
N LEU A 41 6.90 3.28 -0.71
CA LEU A 41 5.70 2.46 -0.61
C LEU A 41 6.09 1.01 -0.35
N LEU A 42 5.57 0.44 0.73
CA LEU A 42 5.76 -0.96 1.11
C LEU A 42 4.41 -1.66 1.14
N VAL A 43 4.29 -2.76 0.39
CA VAL A 43 3.13 -3.63 0.38
C VAL A 43 3.58 -5.04 0.74
N ARG A 44 3.08 -5.60 1.85
CA ARG A 44 3.46 -6.94 2.31
C ARG A 44 2.31 -7.68 2.96
N ALA A 45 2.26 -8.99 2.79
CA ALA A 45 1.39 -9.84 3.60
C ALA A 45 1.90 -9.94 5.04
N SER A 46 0.99 -10.06 6.00
CA SER A 46 1.31 -10.48 7.36
C SER A 46 1.59 -11.99 7.38
N GLY A 47 2.55 -12.40 8.20
CA GLY A 47 2.91 -13.83 8.34
C GLY A 47 2.02 -14.59 9.31
N THR A 48 1.25 -13.89 10.15
CA THR A 48 0.45 -14.49 11.24
C THR A 48 -1.03 -14.18 11.15
N GLU A 49 -1.43 -13.30 10.23
CA GLU A 49 -2.82 -12.83 10.09
C GLU A 49 -3.17 -12.68 8.61
N PRO A 50 -4.44 -12.84 8.22
CA PRO A 50 -4.89 -12.70 6.85
C PRO A 50 -5.07 -11.22 6.46
N VAL A 51 -3.98 -10.45 6.56
CA VAL A 51 -3.94 -9.03 6.24
C VAL A 51 -2.75 -8.68 5.34
N ILE A 52 -2.98 -7.79 4.38
CA ILE A 52 -1.94 -7.07 3.64
C ILE A 52 -1.73 -5.72 4.32
N ARG A 53 -0.47 -5.41 4.66
CA ARG A 53 -0.04 -4.13 5.21
C ARG A 53 0.45 -3.26 4.06
N VAL A 54 -0.16 -2.09 3.91
CA VAL A 54 0.20 -1.05 2.93
C VAL A 54 0.73 0.14 3.72
N MET A 55 1.99 0.49 3.51
CA MET A 55 2.64 1.60 4.17
C MET A 55 3.22 2.56 3.14
N GLY A 56 2.88 3.83 3.26
CA GLY A 56 3.47 4.92 2.49
C GLY A 56 4.17 5.91 3.42
N GLU A 57 5.22 6.54 2.92
CA GLU A 57 5.89 7.67 3.57
C GLU A 57 6.43 8.64 2.52
N GLY A 58 6.49 9.94 2.85
CA GLY A 58 6.93 10.99 1.94
C GLY A 58 6.66 12.39 2.47
N ASP A 59 7.13 13.40 1.75
CA ASP A 59 7.11 14.82 2.18
C ASP A 59 5.68 15.40 2.29
N ASP A 60 4.74 14.92 1.47
CA ASP A 60 3.36 15.39 1.42
C ASP A 60 2.40 14.29 1.91
N ALA A 61 1.80 14.52 3.07
CA ALA A 61 0.87 13.57 3.70
C ALA A 61 -0.35 13.26 2.81
N ALA A 62 -0.84 14.22 2.03
CA ALA A 62 -2.01 14.01 1.17
C ALA A 62 -1.64 13.10 -0.02
N VAL A 63 -0.47 13.28 -0.60
CA VAL A 63 0.05 12.41 -1.66
C VAL A 63 0.27 10.99 -1.14
N VAL A 64 0.84 10.86 0.06
CA VAL A 64 1.04 9.54 0.70
C VAL A 64 -0.29 8.86 0.99
N GLU A 65 -1.28 9.57 1.52
CA GLU A 65 -2.62 9.04 1.81
C GLU A 65 -3.30 8.56 0.52
N GLN A 66 -3.27 9.37 -0.53
CA GLN A 66 -3.83 9.03 -1.83
C GLN A 66 -3.19 7.75 -2.41
N ALA A 67 -1.87 7.65 -2.36
CA ALA A 67 -1.13 6.50 -2.86
C ALA A 67 -1.46 5.22 -2.07
N VAL A 68 -1.49 5.30 -0.73
CA VAL A 68 -1.84 4.17 0.13
C VAL A 68 -3.28 3.73 -0.11
N ASP A 69 -4.23 4.68 -0.24
CA ASP A 69 -5.64 4.36 -0.46
C ASP A 69 -5.89 3.72 -1.81
N ALA A 70 -5.25 4.20 -2.88
CA ALA A 70 -5.35 3.60 -4.21
C ALA A 70 -4.97 2.10 -4.18
N VAL A 71 -3.88 1.77 -3.48
CA VAL A 71 -3.46 0.37 -3.32
C VAL A 71 -4.44 -0.41 -2.44
N CYS A 72 -4.91 0.17 -1.33
CA CYS A 72 -5.89 -0.49 -0.48
C CYS A 72 -7.19 -0.81 -1.22
N GLU A 73 -7.69 0.10 -2.06
CA GLU A 73 -8.87 -0.14 -2.90
C GLU A 73 -8.62 -1.24 -3.93
N ALA A 74 -7.46 -1.25 -4.59
CA ALA A 74 -7.12 -2.30 -5.53
C ALA A 74 -7.08 -3.68 -4.85
N LEU A 75 -6.48 -3.77 -3.66
CA LEU A 75 -6.44 -5.00 -2.87
C LEU A 75 -7.85 -5.49 -2.50
N ARG A 76 -8.75 -4.60 -2.06
CA ARG A 76 -10.15 -4.94 -1.72
C ARG A 76 -10.98 -5.41 -2.92
N LYS A 77 -10.60 -5.07 -4.15
CA LYS A 77 -11.30 -5.52 -5.36
C LYS A 77 -10.89 -6.92 -5.81
N VAL A 78 -9.76 -7.43 -5.33
CA VAL A 78 -9.15 -8.68 -5.85
C VAL A 78 -8.99 -9.80 -4.83
N GLY A 79 -9.25 -9.53 -3.55
CA GLY A 79 -9.22 -10.48 -2.44
C GLY A 79 -10.49 -10.42 -1.61
#